data_AF-A0A0E2NL42-F1
#
_entry.id   AF-A0A0E2NL42-F1
#
_cell.length_a   1.000
_cell.length_b   1.000
_cell.length_c   1.000
_cell.angle_alpha   90.00
_cell.angle_beta   90.00
_cell.angle_gamma   90.00
#
_symmetry.space_group_name_H-M   'P 1'
#
loop_
_entity.id
_entity.type
_entity.pdbx_description
1 polymer ?
#
loop_
_entity_poly.entity_id
_entity_poly.type
_entity_poly.pdbx_seq_one_letter_code
_entity_poly.pdbx_strand_id
1 'polypeptide(L)'
;MKLGFLFTGLYVALVAWTVGASDFVKFSAPMELHDLADALAGIFAPLAFLWLFVATMVQSQELSLQRRELQLTRREFEQNRQVAKEQAEEARNQAKFIGTQTEMMVWAENDKHLKVVLDGITTLVSQGSRQQIVIRTGQGESKLVRGPFDRAAFIGDVIESFSSSVEAVRNALEQFPGRKATFGQIVLLREIATLLAEVRSIMPGTSPKQKAELAQLGFERFEAATAYLLEVCKPRDE
;
A
#
# COMPACT_ATOMS: atom_id res chain seq x y z
N MET A 1 55.01 9.78 -25.17
CA MET A 1 55.73 8.76 -25.98
C MET A 1 56.63 9.35 -27.06
N LYS A 2 56.15 10.22 -27.96
CA LYS A 2 56.96 10.74 -29.09
C LYS A 2 58.30 11.40 -28.69
N LEU A 3 58.34 12.09 -27.55
CA LEU A 3 59.54 12.79 -27.07
C LEU A 3 60.66 11.83 -26.58
N GLY A 4 60.32 10.71 -25.93
CA GLY A 4 61.31 9.73 -25.44
C GLY A 4 62.01 8.99 -26.58
N PHE A 5 61.27 8.66 -27.64
CA PHE A 5 61.84 8.07 -28.85
C PHE A 5 62.73 9.05 -29.62
N LEU A 6 62.40 10.35 -29.64
CA LEU A 6 63.24 11.39 -30.23
C LEU A 6 64.58 11.55 -29.48
N PHE A 7 64.55 11.62 -28.16
CA PHE A 7 65.78 11.69 -27.35
C PHE A 7 66.62 10.40 -27.46
N THR A 8 65.98 9.24 -27.48
CA THR A 8 66.67 7.96 -27.72
C THR A 8 67.31 7.92 -29.10
N GLY A 9 66.61 8.36 -30.15
CA GLY A 9 67.15 8.41 -31.51
C GLY A 9 68.34 9.38 -31.65
N LEU A 10 68.27 10.56 -31.03
CA LEU A 10 69.37 11.52 -30.99
C LEU A 10 70.57 10.96 -30.22
N TYR A 11 70.33 10.28 -29.10
CA TYR A 11 71.38 9.65 -28.29
C TYR A 11 72.09 8.53 -29.06
N VAL A 12 71.33 7.65 -29.73
CA VAL A 12 71.89 6.57 -30.56
C VAL A 12 72.70 7.15 -31.74
N ALA A 13 72.22 8.21 -32.38
CA ALA A 13 72.96 8.89 -33.45
C ALA A 13 74.28 9.52 -32.94
N LEU A 14 74.26 10.10 -31.73
CA LEU A 14 75.46 10.65 -31.10
C LEU A 14 76.47 9.55 -30.73
N VAL A 15 76.01 8.44 -30.16
CA VAL A 15 76.86 7.29 -29.85
C VAL A 15 77.48 6.71 -31.14
N ALA A 16 76.67 6.52 -32.18
CA ALA A 16 77.14 6.06 -33.49
C ALA A 16 78.17 7.01 -34.11
N TRP A 17 77.98 8.33 -33.96
CA TRP A 17 78.95 9.33 -34.38
C TRP A 17 80.27 9.21 -33.58
N THR A 18 80.21 9.06 -32.25
CA THR A 18 81.41 8.98 -31.39
C THR A 18 82.22 7.68 -31.55
N VAL A 19 81.56 6.59 -31.96
CA VAL A 19 82.19 5.26 -32.09
C VAL A 19 82.60 4.97 -33.54
N GLY A 20 81.85 5.46 -34.53
CA GLY A 20 82.04 5.12 -35.93
C GLY A 20 82.57 6.24 -36.83
N ALA A 21 82.35 7.52 -36.47
CA ALA A 21 82.70 8.66 -37.33
C ALA A 21 83.81 9.54 -36.74
N SER A 22 84.03 9.52 -35.42
CA SER A 22 85.15 10.18 -34.78
C SER A 22 86.16 9.18 -34.25
N ASP A 23 87.45 9.52 -34.36
CA ASP A 23 88.59 8.75 -33.83
C ASP A 23 88.68 8.77 -32.28
N PHE A 24 87.59 9.16 -31.60
CA PHE A 24 87.54 9.48 -30.17
C PHE A 24 87.45 8.22 -29.29
N VAL A 25 86.85 7.14 -29.79
CA VAL A 25 86.76 5.84 -29.12
C VAL A 25 87.22 4.75 -30.08
N LYS A 26 88.46 4.27 -29.94
CA LYS A 26 89.00 3.18 -30.77
C LYS A 26 88.87 1.86 -30.02
N PHE A 27 87.93 1.01 -30.46
CA PHE A 27 87.87 -0.37 -30.00
C PHE A 27 89.07 -1.16 -30.54
N SER A 28 90.15 -1.22 -29.76
CA SER A 28 91.38 -1.93 -30.12
C SER A 28 91.32 -3.37 -29.61
N ALA A 29 91.37 -4.36 -30.50
CA ALA A 29 91.45 -5.76 -30.12
C ALA A 29 92.91 -6.18 -29.84
N PRO A 30 93.17 -7.11 -28.90
CA PRO A 30 92.20 -7.81 -28.05
C PRO A 30 91.86 -6.98 -26.80
N MET A 31 90.58 -6.68 -26.60
CA MET A 31 90.08 -6.10 -25.34
C MET A 31 89.76 -7.22 -24.37
N GLU A 32 90.08 -7.02 -23.09
CA GLU A 32 89.58 -7.89 -22.03
C GLU A 32 88.05 -7.75 -21.92
N LEU A 33 87.38 -8.83 -21.54
CA LEU A 33 85.92 -8.88 -21.47
C LEU A 33 85.34 -7.82 -20.52
N HIS A 34 86.09 -7.43 -19.48
CA HIS A 34 85.66 -6.41 -18.53
C HIS A 34 85.59 -5.02 -19.17
N ASP A 35 86.59 -4.62 -19.98
CA ASP A 35 86.64 -3.31 -20.61
C ASP A 35 85.50 -3.12 -21.62
N LEU A 36 85.17 -4.19 -22.35
CA LEU A 36 84.03 -4.21 -23.26
C LEU A 36 82.70 -4.04 -22.50
N ALA A 37 82.57 -4.69 -21.34
CA ALA A 37 81.39 -4.58 -20.49
C ALA A 37 81.25 -3.18 -19.89
N ASP A 38 82.33 -2.55 -19.46
CA ASP A 38 82.34 -1.20 -18.90
C ASP A 38 81.97 -0.14 -19.96
N ALA A 39 82.44 -0.30 -21.20
CA ALA A 39 82.08 0.55 -22.32
C ALA A 39 80.58 0.41 -22.70
N LEU A 40 80.07 -0.82 -22.75
CA LEU A 40 78.65 -1.08 -22.99
C LEU A 40 77.78 -0.54 -21.85
N ALA A 41 78.19 -0.72 -20.60
CA ALA A 41 77.48 -0.18 -19.44
C ALA A 41 77.41 1.35 -19.48
N GLY A 42 78.50 2.03 -19.88
CA GLY A 42 78.53 3.48 -20.06
C GLY A 42 77.57 4.00 -21.15
N ILE A 43 77.39 3.24 -22.24
CA ILE A 43 76.47 3.59 -23.34
C ILE A 43 75.01 3.28 -22.96
N PHE A 44 74.73 2.19 -22.26
CA PHE A 44 73.35 1.81 -21.94
C PHE A 44 72.80 2.46 -20.66
N ALA A 45 73.65 2.86 -19.70
CA ALA A 45 73.21 3.42 -18.42
C ALA A 45 72.39 4.73 -18.56
N PRO A 46 72.83 5.75 -19.34
CA PRO A 46 72.04 6.98 -19.53
C PRO A 46 70.71 6.73 -20.24
N LEU A 47 70.68 5.78 -21.19
CA LEU A 47 69.48 5.40 -21.91
C LEU A 47 68.46 4.72 -20.98
N ALA A 48 68.91 3.79 -20.13
CA ALA A 48 68.06 3.15 -19.13
C ALA A 48 67.49 4.19 -18.14
N PHE A 49 68.30 5.16 -17.70
CA PHE A 49 67.86 6.23 -16.81
C PHE A 49 66.83 7.17 -17.47
N LEU A 50 67.01 7.50 -18.75
CA LEU A 50 66.03 8.28 -19.52
C LEU A 50 64.68 7.57 -19.56
N TRP A 51 64.66 6.27 -19.85
CA TRP A 51 63.43 5.49 -19.89
C TRP A 51 62.77 5.34 -18.52
N LEU A 52 63.57 5.20 -17.46
CA LEU A 52 63.09 5.23 -16.07
C LEU A 52 62.36 6.55 -15.77
N PHE A 53 62.94 7.69 -16.15
CA PHE A 53 62.32 9.01 -15.96
C PHE A 53 61.03 9.19 -16.77
N VAL A 54 61.01 8.73 -18.03
CA VAL A 54 59.79 8.77 -18.85
C VAL A 54 58.70 7.89 -18.23
N ALA A 55 59.05 6.70 -17.76
CA ALA A 55 58.11 5.79 -17.12
C ALA A 55 57.51 6.39 -15.84
N THR A 56 58.32 7.00 -14.96
CA THR A 56 57.81 7.63 -13.73
C THR A 56 56.92 8.85 -14.03
N MET A 57 57.24 9.63 -15.06
CA MET A 57 56.41 10.74 -15.49
C MET A 57 55.03 10.25 -15.98
N VAL A 58 55.00 9.24 -16.87
CA VAL A 58 53.74 8.64 -17.35
C VAL A 58 52.94 8.05 -16.19
N GLN A 59 53.59 7.29 -15.32
CA GLN A 59 52.95 6.70 -14.14
C GLN A 59 52.34 7.77 -13.22
N SER A 60 53.01 8.90 -13.02
CA SER A 60 52.46 10.01 -12.22
C SER A 60 51.23 10.65 -12.87
N GLN A 61 51.20 10.76 -14.20
CA GLN A 61 50.07 11.29 -14.94
C GLN A 61 48.87 10.35 -14.84
N GLU A 62 49.08 9.05 -15.02
CA GLU A 62 48.04 8.02 -14.85
C GLU A 62 47.45 8.03 -13.44
N LEU A 63 48.29 8.11 -12.40
CA LEU A 63 47.82 8.24 -11.02
C LEU A 63 47.01 9.53 -10.79
N SER A 64 47.38 10.63 -11.43
CA SER A 64 46.62 11.89 -11.32
C SER A 64 45.23 11.78 -11.98
N LEU A 65 45.15 11.10 -13.13
CA LEU A 65 43.90 10.86 -13.84
C LEU A 65 43.01 9.88 -13.07
N GLN A 66 43.56 8.78 -12.55
CA GLN A 66 42.83 7.83 -11.70
C GLN A 66 42.27 8.51 -10.45
N ARG A 67 43.03 9.40 -9.79
CA ARG A 67 42.51 10.18 -8.65
C ARG A 67 41.32 11.05 -9.04
N ARG A 68 41.38 11.69 -10.21
CA ARG A 68 40.28 12.51 -10.72
C ARG A 68 39.04 11.67 -11.03
N GLU A 69 39.20 10.51 -11.67
CA GLU A 69 38.10 9.58 -11.93
C GLU A 69 37.46 9.05 -10.65
N LEU A 70 38.27 8.70 -9.64
CA LEU A 70 37.77 8.29 -8.32
C LEU A 70 37.00 9.41 -7.63
N GLN A 71 37.45 10.66 -7.74
CA GLN A 71 36.72 11.81 -7.19
C GLN A 71 35.37 12.01 -7.89
N LEU A 72 35.31 11.89 -9.22
CA LEU A 72 34.06 11.96 -9.97
C LEU A 72 33.11 10.82 -9.60
N THR A 73 33.64 9.60 -9.53
CA THR A 73 32.88 8.40 -9.14
C THR A 73 32.28 8.55 -7.74
N ARG A 74 33.03 9.13 -6.79
CA ARG A 74 32.50 9.42 -5.44
C ARG A 74 31.35 10.42 -5.47
N ARG A 75 31.44 11.47 -6.30
CA ARG A 75 30.35 12.46 -6.45
C ARG A 75 29.10 11.81 -7.06
N GLU A 76 29.26 10.98 -8.08
CA GLU A 76 28.16 10.20 -8.67
C GLU A 76 27.52 9.28 -7.62
N PHE A 77 28.32 8.58 -6.80
CA PHE A 77 27.79 7.78 -5.70
C PHE A 77 27.04 8.60 -4.64
N GLU A 78 27.52 9.80 -4.32
CA GLU A 78 26.82 10.71 -3.41
C GLU A 78 25.47 11.15 -3.98
N GLN A 79 25.43 11.50 -5.26
CA GLN A 79 24.19 11.87 -5.96
C GLN A 79 23.22 10.68 -6.05
N ASN A 80 23.70 9.49 -6.42
CA ASN A 80 22.89 8.28 -6.45
C ASN A 80 22.33 7.92 -5.07
N ARG A 81 23.13 8.11 -4.01
CA ARG A 81 22.67 7.90 -2.63
C ARG A 81 21.58 8.92 -2.26
N GLN A 82 21.67 10.15 -2.73
CA GLN A 82 20.64 11.16 -2.49
C GLN A 82 19.34 10.80 -3.20
N VAL A 83 19.39 10.44 -4.48
CA VAL A 83 18.22 9.97 -5.24
C VAL A 83 17.59 8.74 -4.59
N ALA A 84 18.40 7.77 -4.15
CA ALA A 84 17.90 6.58 -3.47
C ALA A 84 17.18 6.90 -2.15
N LYS A 85 17.64 7.91 -1.40
CA LYS A 85 16.95 8.39 -0.20
C LYS A 85 15.61 9.03 -0.52
N GLU A 86 15.57 9.89 -1.54
CA GLU A 86 14.34 10.55 -2.00
C GLU A 86 13.31 9.52 -2.49
N GLN A 87 13.75 8.52 -3.27
CA GLN A 87 12.88 7.41 -3.69
C GLN A 87 12.36 6.59 -2.51
N ALA A 88 13.18 6.35 -1.48
CA ALA A 88 12.75 5.63 -0.28
C ALA A 88 11.72 6.44 0.54
N GLU A 89 11.88 7.76 0.62
CA GLU A 89 10.91 8.66 1.26
C GLU A 89 9.60 8.69 0.48
N GLU A 90 9.66 8.82 -0.84
CA GLU A 90 8.49 8.81 -1.71
C GLU A 90 7.74 7.47 -1.65
N ALA A 91 8.46 6.34 -1.62
CA ALA A 91 7.86 5.02 -1.44
C ALA A 91 7.14 4.88 -0.09
N ARG A 92 7.68 5.47 0.99
CA ARG A 92 7.01 5.51 2.31
C ARG A 92 5.74 6.37 2.26
N ASN A 93 5.79 7.51 1.59
CA ASN A 93 4.62 8.37 1.40
C ASN A 93 3.54 7.62 0.59
N GLN A 94 3.90 6.99 -0.51
CA GLN A 94 3.00 6.17 -1.32
C GLN A 94 2.37 5.02 -0.52
N ALA A 95 3.15 4.30 0.29
CA ALA A 95 2.62 3.25 1.15
C ALA A 95 1.54 3.78 2.12
N LYS A 96 1.73 4.98 2.68
CA LYS A 96 0.74 5.64 3.53
C LYS A 96 -0.55 5.95 2.75
N PHE A 97 -0.43 6.50 1.54
CA PHE A 97 -1.59 6.80 0.69
C PHE A 97 -2.35 5.54 0.28
N ILE A 98 -1.65 4.46 -0.08
CA ILE A 98 -2.26 3.16 -0.40
C ILE A 98 -3.01 2.60 0.81
N GLY A 99 -2.45 2.73 2.02
CA GLY A 99 -3.13 2.34 3.26
C GLY A 99 -4.47 3.06 3.44
N THR A 100 -4.47 4.39 3.35
CA THR A 100 -5.70 5.19 3.44
C THR A 100 -6.68 4.88 2.29
N GLN A 101 -6.17 4.66 1.07
CA GLN A 101 -7.02 4.29 -0.07
C GLN A 101 -7.67 2.93 0.12
N THR A 102 -6.94 1.94 0.64
CA THR A 102 -7.47 0.60 0.93
C THR A 102 -8.56 0.67 1.97
N GLU A 103 -8.36 1.45 3.04
CA GLU A 103 -9.38 1.70 4.07
C GLU A 103 -10.64 2.34 3.48
N MET A 104 -10.50 3.36 2.62
CA MET A 104 -11.63 3.99 1.94
C MET A 104 -12.39 3.03 1.00
N MET A 105 -11.69 2.12 0.31
CA MET A 105 -12.34 1.12 -0.55
C MET A 105 -13.14 0.11 0.28
N VAL A 106 -12.58 -0.37 1.39
CA VAL A 106 -13.29 -1.28 2.32
C VAL A 106 -14.54 -0.60 2.88
N TRP A 107 -14.44 0.67 3.27
CA TRP A 107 -15.62 1.44 3.69
C TRP A 107 -16.64 1.57 2.57
N ALA A 108 -16.23 1.91 1.34
CA ALA A 108 -17.14 2.07 0.21
C ALA A 108 -17.88 0.77 -0.13
N GLU A 109 -17.20 -0.37 -0.06
CA GLU A 109 -17.81 -1.69 -0.26
C GLU A 109 -18.81 -2.03 0.84
N ASN A 110 -18.44 -1.84 2.11
CA ASN A 110 -19.33 -2.08 3.24
C ASN A 110 -20.52 -1.11 3.26
N ASP A 111 -20.34 0.16 2.91
CA ASP A 111 -21.41 1.16 2.81
C ASP A 111 -22.40 0.78 1.70
N LYS A 112 -21.89 0.31 0.56
CA LYS A 112 -22.73 -0.19 -0.53
C LYS A 112 -23.51 -1.42 -0.08
N HIS A 113 -22.85 -2.37 0.59
CA HIS A 113 -23.51 -3.57 1.09
C HIS A 113 -24.60 -3.23 2.11
N LEU A 114 -24.28 -2.38 3.09
CA LEU A 114 -25.23 -1.86 4.07
C LEU A 114 -26.48 -1.31 3.38
N LYS A 115 -26.29 -0.44 2.37
CA LYS A 115 -27.41 0.16 1.64
C LYS A 115 -28.29 -0.90 0.97
N VAL A 116 -27.70 -1.90 0.31
CA VAL A 116 -28.45 -3.00 -0.31
C VAL A 116 -29.29 -3.75 0.71
N VAL A 117 -28.75 -4.02 1.91
CA VAL A 117 -29.49 -4.71 2.98
C VAL A 117 -30.64 -3.85 3.50
N LEU A 118 -30.41 -2.55 3.74
CA LEU A 118 -31.46 -1.61 4.20
C LEU A 118 -32.58 -1.42 3.15
N ASP A 119 -32.22 -1.34 1.87
CA ASP A 119 -33.17 -1.28 0.76
C ASP A 119 -33.98 -2.59 0.67
N GLY A 120 -33.33 -3.74 0.92
CA GLY A 120 -33.96 -5.05 1.04
C GLY A 120 -35.00 -5.10 2.17
N ILE A 121 -34.66 -4.60 3.36
CA ILE A 121 -35.59 -4.48 4.49
C ILE A 121 -36.80 -3.62 4.10
N THR A 122 -36.56 -2.44 3.53
CA THR A 122 -37.62 -1.51 3.12
C THR A 122 -38.54 -2.15 2.08
N THR A 123 -37.96 -2.92 1.16
CA THR A 123 -38.70 -3.68 0.14
C THR A 123 -39.55 -4.78 0.77
N LEU A 124 -39.00 -5.60 1.67
CA LEU A 124 -39.74 -6.67 2.34
C LEU A 124 -40.90 -6.12 3.17
N VAL A 125 -40.68 -5.01 3.89
CA VAL A 125 -41.72 -4.37 4.69
C VAL A 125 -42.86 -3.85 3.81
N SER A 126 -42.51 -3.25 2.67
CA SER A 126 -43.48 -2.73 1.70
C SER A 126 -44.22 -3.82 0.92
N GLN A 127 -43.60 -5.00 0.75
CA GLN A 127 -44.23 -6.19 0.18
C GLN A 127 -45.13 -6.92 1.17
N GLY A 128 -44.86 -6.75 2.47
CA GLY A 128 -45.72 -7.26 3.54
C GLY A 128 -47.16 -6.78 3.37
N SER A 129 -48.10 -7.65 3.72
CA SER A 129 -49.50 -7.28 3.65
C SER A 129 -49.82 -6.52 4.94
N ARG A 130 -50.76 -5.56 4.89
CA ARG A 130 -51.21 -4.79 6.06
C ARG A 130 -52.06 -5.62 7.04
N GLN A 131 -51.57 -6.81 7.40
CA GLN A 131 -52.20 -7.69 8.36
C GLN A 131 -52.09 -7.08 9.76
N GLN A 132 -53.19 -7.20 10.49
CA GLN A 132 -53.27 -6.78 11.89
C GLN A 132 -52.78 -7.91 12.80
N ILE A 133 -52.21 -7.53 13.93
CA ILE A 133 -51.89 -8.43 15.04
C ILE A 133 -53.18 -8.66 15.83
N VAL A 134 -53.50 -9.92 16.09
CA VAL A 134 -54.76 -10.32 16.74
C VAL A 134 -54.47 -10.77 18.17
N ILE A 135 -55.12 -10.14 19.15
CA ILE A 135 -55.00 -10.48 20.57
C ILE A 135 -56.37 -10.96 21.08
N ARG A 136 -56.44 -12.21 21.55
CA ARG A 136 -57.70 -12.79 22.08
C ARG A 136 -57.98 -12.24 23.49
N THR A 137 -59.13 -11.60 23.70
CA THR A 137 -59.48 -10.96 24.99
C THR A 137 -60.04 -11.95 26.02
N GLY A 138 -60.36 -13.18 25.59
CA GLY A 138 -60.82 -14.29 26.44
C GLY A 138 -62.33 -14.41 26.60
N GLN A 139 -63.11 -13.39 26.22
CA GLN A 139 -64.57 -13.43 26.16
C GLN A 139 -65.10 -13.87 24.78
N GLY A 140 -64.25 -14.49 23.95
CA GLY A 140 -64.57 -14.80 22.54
C GLY A 140 -64.30 -13.64 21.58
N GLU A 141 -64.04 -12.43 22.09
CA GLU A 141 -63.66 -11.27 21.29
C GLU A 141 -62.15 -11.19 21.04
N SER A 142 -61.77 -10.47 20.00
CA SER A 142 -60.37 -10.24 19.62
C SER A 142 -60.12 -8.76 19.41
N LYS A 143 -59.07 -8.23 20.01
CA LYS A 143 -58.57 -6.89 19.75
C LYS A 143 -57.62 -6.94 18.57
N LEU A 144 -57.86 -6.07 17.60
CA LEU A 144 -57.06 -5.92 16.40
C LEU A 144 -56.08 -4.75 16.60
N VAL A 145 -54.79 -5.04 16.44
CA VAL A 145 -53.71 -4.08 16.59
C VAL A 145 -53.03 -3.91 15.23
N ARG A 146 -52.60 -2.69 14.91
CA ARG A 146 -51.84 -2.42 13.67
C ARG A 146 -50.57 -3.27 13.65
N GLY A 147 -50.34 -3.97 12.54
CA GLY A 147 -49.08 -4.69 12.31
C GLY A 147 -47.99 -3.78 11.76
N PRO A 148 -46.72 -4.21 11.83
CA PRO A 148 -45.57 -3.37 11.48
C PRO A 148 -45.34 -3.22 9.98
N PHE A 149 -46.01 -4.02 9.16
CA PHE A 149 -45.90 -3.99 7.70
C PHE A 149 -46.84 -2.96 7.10
N ASP A 150 -46.25 -1.87 6.61
CA ASP A 150 -46.95 -0.81 5.90
C ASP A 150 -46.10 -0.33 4.71
N ARG A 151 -46.70 0.47 3.83
CA ARG A 151 -45.96 1.15 2.76
C ARG A 151 -44.91 2.06 3.38
N ALA A 152 -43.66 1.77 3.09
CA ALA A 152 -42.51 2.55 3.52
C ALA A 152 -41.73 2.98 2.27
N ALA A 153 -41.41 4.27 2.16
CA ALA A 153 -40.53 4.75 1.08
C ALA A 153 -39.07 4.71 1.53
N PHE A 154 -38.82 4.85 2.83
CA PHE A 154 -37.49 4.90 3.43
C PHE A 154 -37.42 4.03 4.68
N ILE A 155 -36.18 3.69 5.08
CA ILE A 155 -35.93 2.92 6.31
C ILE A 155 -36.48 3.62 7.56
N GLY A 156 -36.49 4.95 7.60
CA GLY A 156 -37.09 5.70 8.71
C GLY A 156 -38.57 5.38 8.91
N ASP A 157 -39.35 5.28 7.82
CA ASP A 157 -40.77 4.93 7.85
C ASP A 157 -40.97 3.51 8.40
N VAL A 158 -40.07 2.58 8.03
CA VAL A 158 -40.07 1.21 8.56
C VAL A 158 -39.87 1.21 10.07
N ILE A 159 -38.85 1.92 10.55
CA ILE A 159 -38.52 2.01 11.98
C ILE A 159 -39.71 2.58 12.77
N GLU A 160 -40.35 3.62 12.25
CA GLU A 160 -41.53 4.23 12.86
C GLU A 160 -42.72 3.25 12.89
N SER A 161 -43.00 2.56 11.78
CA SER A 161 -44.09 1.58 11.69
C SER A 161 -43.94 0.44 12.70
N PHE A 162 -42.72 -0.08 12.85
CA PHE A 162 -42.40 -1.11 13.83
C PHE A 162 -42.55 -0.60 15.26
N SER A 163 -42.02 0.60 15.54
CA SER A 163 -42.12 1.22 16.86
C SER A 163 -43.59 1.44 17.27
N SER A 164 -44.40 2.00 16.38
CA SER A 164 -45.84 2.21 16.60
C SER A 164 -46.58 0.89 16.83
N SER A 165 -46.23 -0.17 16.09
CA SER A 165 -46.83 -1.50 16.26
C SER A 165 -46.48 -2.12 17.61
N VAL A 166 -45.22 -2.00 18.03
CA VAL A 166 -44.77 -2.45 19.36
C VAL A 166 -45.50 -1.73 20.47
N GLU A 167 -45.63 -0.41 20.40
CA GLU A 167 -46.39 0.37 21.39
C GLU A 167 -47.86 -0.06 21.45
N ALA A 168 -48.49 -0.27 20.29
CA ALA A 168 -49.87 -0.69 20.22
C ALA A 168 -50.08 -2.11 20.78
N VAL A 169 -49.14 -3.04 20.53
CA VAL A 169 -49.15 -4.40 21.12
C VAL A 169 -48.94 -4.34 22.63
N ARG A 170 -47.95 -3.56 23.10
CA ARG A 170 -47.66 -3.38 24.53
C ARG A 170 -48.88 -2.87 25.28
N ASN A 171 -49.48 -1.79 24.79
CA ASN A 171 -50.69 -1.19 25.38
C ASN A 171 -51.87 -2.17 25.39
N ALA A 172 -51.99 -3.03 24.37
CA ALA A 172 -53.04 -4.03 24.33
C ALA A 172 -52.79 -5.18 25.31
N LEU A 173 -51.54 -5.61 25.52
CA LEU A 173 -51.21 -6.67 26.47
C LEU A 173 -51.26 -6.21 27.93
N GLU A 174 -51.01 -4.93 28.19
CA GLU A 174 -51.24 -4.33 29.51
C GLU A 174 -52.72 -4.38 29.90
N GLN A 175 -53.63 -4.17 28.94
CA GLN A 175 -55.08 -4.27 29.16
C GLN A 175 -55.55 -5.73 29.32
N PHE A 176 -54.83 -6.69 28.74
CA PHE A 176 -55.19 -8.10 28.76
C PHE A 176 -53.98 -8.98 29.12
N PRO A 177 -53.52 -8.96 30.38
CA PRO A 177 -52.33 -9.69 30.80
C PRO A 177 -52.49 -11.20 30.59
N GLY A 178 -51.43 -11.84 30.09
CA GLY A 178 -51.38 -13.30 29.85
C GLY A 178 -52.10 -13.77 28.58
N ARG A 179 -52.60 -12.87 27.72
CA ARG A 179 -53.20 -13.23 26.43
C ARG A 179 -52.14 -13.41 25.35
N LYS A 180 -52.41 -14.32 24.41
CA LYS A 180 -51.53 -14.62 23.27
C LYS A 180 -51.82 -13.65 22.13
N ALA A 181 -50.78 -13.00 21.61
CA ALA A 181 -50.84 -12.27 20.35
C ALA A 181 -50.54 -13.22 19.19
N THR A 182 -51.26 -13.08 18.09
CA THR A 182 -51.06 -13.88 16.87
C THR A 182 -50.85 -12.98 15.68
N PHE A 183 -49.90 -13.34 14.82
CA PHE A 183 -49.52 -12.56 13.66
C PHE A 183 -49.26 -13.47 12.46
N GLY A 184 -49.95 -13.22 11.36
CA GLY A 184 -49.90 -14.08 10.17
C GLY A 184 -48.60 -13.98 9.38
N GLN A 185 -47.82 -12.90 9.55
CA GLN A 185 -46.57 -12.69 8.82
C GLN A 185 -45.33 -12.84 9.70
N ILE A 186 -45.38 -13.76 10.67
CA ILE A 186 -44.24 -14.03 11.56
C ILE A 186 -42.97 -14.46 10.81
N VAL A 187 -43.12 -15.10 9.64
CA VAL A 187 -42.00 -15.52 8.79
C VAL A 187 -41.25 -14.31 8.22
N LEU A 188 -41.98 -13.35 7.65
CA LEU A 188 -41.38 -12.09 7.16
C LEU A 188 -40.71 -11.31 8.30
N LEU A 189 -41.28 -11.36 9.50
CA LEU A 189 -40.67 -10.73 10.68
C LEU A 189 -39.34 -11.39 11.06
N ARG A 190 -39.22 -12.72 10.90
CA ARG A 190 -37.95 -13.44 11.10
C ARG A 190 -36.92 -13.08 10.03
N GLU A 191 -37.33 -12.98 8.76
CA GLU A 191 -36.45 -12.57 7.68
C GLU A 191 -35.87 -11.16 7.93
N ILE A 192 -36.70 -10.22 8.37
CA ILE A 192 -36.24 -8.88 8.78
C ILE A 192 -35.24 -8.98 9.93
N ALA A 193 -35.50 -9.80 10.95
CA ALA A 193 -34.55 -10.01 12.04
C ALA A 193 -33.19 -10.57 11.54
N THR A 194 -33.20 -11.47 10.55
CA THR A 194 -31.97 -11.98 9.93
C THR A 194 -31.21 -10.87 9.20
N LEU A 195 -31.89 -10.04 8.40
CA LEU A 195 -31.27 -8.91 7.73
C LEU A 195 -30.74 -7.86 8.73
N LEU A 196 -31.42 -7.65 9.85
CA LEU A 196 -30.95 -6.77 10.91
C LEU A 196 -29.67 -7.31 11.58
N ALA A 197 -29.59 -8.62 11.80
CA ALA A 197 -28.37 -9.24 12.30
C ALA A 197 -27.21 -9.08 11.30
N GLU A 198 -27.50 -9.18 10.00
CA GLU A 198 -26.53 -8.92 8.94
C GLU A 198 -26.04 -7.46 8.97
N VAL A 199 -26.95 -6.48 9.07
CA VAL A 199 -26.58 -5.06 9.25
C VAL A 199 -25.66 -4.87 10.47
N ARG A 200 -25.98 -5.51 11.60
CA ARG A 200 -25.16 -5.43 12.83
C ARG A 200 -23.75 -5.98 12.61
N SER A 201 -23.61 -7.01 11.78
CA SER A 201 -22.31 -7.61 11.45
C SER A 201 -21.47 -6.74 10.51
N ILE A 202 -22.09 -6.00 9.59
CA ILE A 202 -21.42 -5.15 8.60
C ILE A 202 -21.05 -3.79 9.21
N MET A 203 -21.88 -3.27 10.11
CA MET A 203 -21.77 -1.93 10.70
C MET A 203 -20.37 -1.57 11.25
N PRO A 204 -19.59 -2.45 11.90
CA PRO A 204 -18.24 -2.10 12.35
C PRO A 204 -17.29 -1.71 11.21
N GLY A 205 -17.48 -2.27 10.01
CA GLY A 205 -16.65 -2.05 8.83
C GLY A 205 -17.10 -0.89 7.95
N THR A 206 -18.21 -0.21 8.26
CA THR A 206 -18.72 0.91 7.46
C THR A 206 -18.04 2.23 7.82
N SER A 207 -18.23 3.24 6.96
CA SER A 207 -17.70 4.58 7.18
C SER A 207 -18.28 5.22 8.45
N PRO A 208 -17.54 6.15 9.11
CA PRO A 208 -18.04 6.87 10.27
C PRO A 208 -19.36 7.60 10.02
N LYS A 209 -19.57 8.07 8.78
CA LYS A 209 -20.81 8.72 8.34
C LYS A 209 -22.00 7.76 8.44
N GLN A 210 -21.87 6.56 7.88
CA GLN A 210 -22.95 5.56 7.90
C GLN A 210 -23.28 5.10 9.32
N LYS A 211 -22.27 4.92 10.18
CA LYS A 211 -22.48 4.61 11.60
C LYS A 211 -23.31 5.68 12.32
N ALA A 212 -22.99 6.95 12.09
CA ALA A 212 -23.73 8.06 12.67
C ALA A 212 -25.17 8.13 12.12
N GLU A 213 -25.36 7.89 10.82
CA GLU A 213 -26.67 7.87 10.17
C GLU A 213 -27.58 6.78 10.75
N LEU A 214 -27.08 5.54 10.87
CA LEU A 214 -27.81 4.43 11.50
C LEU A 214 -28.17 4.71 12.97
N ALA A 215 -27.26 5.32 13.73
CA ALA A 215 -27.52 5.70 15.12
C ALA A 215 -28.63 6.75 15.22
N GLN A 216 -28.62 7.76 14.34
CA GLN A 216 -29.64 8.80 14.28
C GLN A 216 -31.02 8.26 13.89
N LEU A 217 -31.06 7.31 12.94
CA LEU A 217 -32.28 6.63 12.53
C LEU A 217 -32.89 5.74 13.62
N GLY A 218 -32.14 5.45 14.70
CA GLY A 218 -32.62 4.62 15.80
C GLY A 218 -32.57 3.12 15.49
N PHE A 219 -31.55 2.67 14.76
CA PHE A 219 -31.37 1.26 14.39
C PHE A 219 -31.50 0.28 15.57
N GLU A 220 -30.92 0.62 16.74
CA GLU A 220 -31.02 -0.22 17.94
C GLU A 220 -32.47 -0.36 18.44
N ARG A 221 -33.28 0.69 18.29
CA ARG A 221 -34.71 0.64 18.64
C ARG A 221 -35.46 -0.28 17.68
N PHE A 222 -35.09 -0.27 16.40
CA PHE A 222 -35.70 -1.12 15.39
C PHE A 222 -35.37 -2.60 15.60
N GLU A 223 -34.12 -2.91 15.95
CA GLU A 223 -33.69 -4.25 16.33
C GLU A 223 -34.47 -4.75 17.56
N ALA A 224 -34.55 -3.93 18.61
CA ALA A 224 -35.33 -4.24 19.80
C ALA A 224 -36.83 -4.40 19.52
N ALA A 225 -37.41 -3.56 18.67
CA ALA A 225 -38.81 -3.63 18.27
C ALA A 225 -39.14 -4.94 17.54
N THR A 226 -38.28 -5.32 16.59
CA THR A 226 -38.41 -6.56 15.83
C THR A 226 -38.29 -7.78 16.74
N ALA A 227 -37.31 -7.79 17.65
CA ALA A 227 -37.13 -8.86 18.64
C ALA A 227 -38.33 -9.01 19.57
N TYR A 228 -38.87 -7.90 20.09
CA TYR A 228 -40.06 -7.91 20.95
C TYR A 228 -41.29 -8.50 20.25
N LEU A 229 -41.53 -8.11 18.99
CA LEU A 229 -42.66 -8.66 18.23
C LEU A 229 -42.50 -10.17 17.97
N LEU A 230 -41.29 -10.65 17.75
CA LEU A 230 -41.00 -12.09 17.59
C LEU A 230 -41.18 -12.89 18.88
N GLU A 231 -40.88 -12.29 20.03
CA GLU A 231 -41.07 -12.91 21.34
C GLU A 231 -42.56 -13.03 21.69
N VAL A 232 -43.32 -11.97 21.42
CA VAL A 232 -44.70 -11.82 21.88
C VAL A 232 -45.72 -12.43 20.91
N CYS A 233 -45.48 -12.35 19.61
CA CYS A 233 -46.42 -12.84 18.60
C CYS A 233 -46.16 -14.32 18.28
N LYS A 234 -47.25 -15.08 18.17
CA LYS A 234 -47.24 -16.46 17.65
C LYS A 234 -47.75 -16.52 16.21
N PRO A 235 -47.44 -17.58 15.45
CA PRO A 235 -48.06 -17.81 14.15
C PRO A 235 -49.58 -17.82 14.29
N ARG A 236 -50.31 -17.32 13.29
CA ARG A 236 -51.78 -17.30 13.31
C ARG A 236 -52.42 -18.70 13.23
N ASP A 237 -51.65 -19.69 12.77
CA ASP A 237 -52.11 -21.07 12.54
C ASP A 237 -51.78 -22.03 13.72
N GLU A 238 -51.34 -21.51 14.87
CA GLU A 238 -51.13 -22.22 16.15
C GLU A 238 -52.10 -21.73 17.26
#